data_AF-A0A4Y4M1V8-F1
#
_entry.id   AF-A0A4Y4M1V8-F1
#
_cell.length_a   1.000
_cell.length_b   1.000
_cell.length_c   1.000
_cell.angle_alpha   90.00
_cell.angle_beta   90.00
_cell.angle_gamma   90.00
#
_symmetry.space_group_name_H-M   'P 1'
#
loop_
_entity.id
_entity.type
_entity.pdbx_description
1 polymer ?
#
loop_
_entity_poly.entity_id
_entity_poly.type
_entity_poly.pdbx_seq_one_letter_code
_entity_poly.pdbx_strand_id
1 'polypeptide(L)'
;MDALTVAFTTHSHIQYLNYLNARKDEKHKEHQNIFAIENAITEIVEKKNGSKERRFKLPIQNFRTEAKKQLEEVLISHKAKNKVVTKNINKIKKKGSVIAKTELTPRGQLHKETIYGSAQFLKTKEEKISGKFDVETIQKVQNEKYRNALLKRLKEFSGDSKKAFTGKNVISKNPIFLTTEKKEQLPETVTLAWYEKGYTIRKAVNPDNFKDFKNIEKVIDKGIRDILTERLKEFNGNSKEAFSDLEKNPIWLNKSKGISIKTVTITGINNAEALHYKKNHLGKEILDENGQRIAVDFVSTGNNHHVAIYEDEKGNLQEKVVSFYEAVERVNQNLPIINKEYNSELGWKFLFTMKQNEMFLFPSEDFDPKEVDLFDGKNLILISKNLFRVQKFTIRDYFFRHHLETTVEDNSTLKNVTWRREGLSGLKGILKVRLNHLGKIIQIGEY
;
A
#
# COMPACT_ATOMS: atom_id res chain seq x y z
N MET A 1 -16.70 -16.49 21.99
CA MET A 1 -17.01 -16.74 23.42
C MET A 1 -18.26 -16.00 23.86
N ASP A 2 -18.30 -14.67 23.76
CA ASP A 2 -19.43 -13.87 24.28
C ASP A 2 -20.80 -14.30 23.72
N ALA A 3 -20.88 -14.64 22.44
CA ALA A 3 -22.11 -15.16 21.83
C ALA A 3 -22.61 -16.46 22.51
N LEU A 4 -21.71 -17.36 22.93
CA LEU A 4 -22.08 -18.56 23.69
C LEU A 4 -22.56 -18.19 25.09
N THR A 5 -21.86 -17.25 25.75
CA THR A 5 -22.28 -16.74 27.07
C THR A 5 -23.70 -16.18 27.01
N VAL A 6 -24.01 -15.36 26.01
CA VAL A 6 -25.35 -14.79 25.80
C VAL A 6 -26.37 -15.89 25.52
N ALA A 7 -26.05 -16.85 24.65
CA ALA A 7 -26.96 -17.93 24.29
C ALA A 7 -27.35 -18.83 25.47
N PHE A 8 -26.42 -19.08 26.41
CA PHE A 8 -26.68 -19.87 27.62
C PHE A 8 -27.15 -19.04 28.82
N THR A 9 -27.21 -17.72 28.70
CA THR A 9 -27.75 -16.86 29.75
C THR A 9 -29.27 -16.96 29.77
N THR A 10 -29.83 -17.32 30.92
CA THR A 10 -31.28 -17.43 31.13
C THR A 10 -31.82 -16.25 31.93
N HIS A 11 -33.15 -16.10 31.98
CA HIS A 11 -33.80 -15.07 32.80
C HIS A 11 -33.40 -15.16 34.29
N SER A 12 -33.24 -16.38 34.81
CA SER A 12 -32.77 -16.63 36.19
C SER A 12 -31.36 -16.10 36.44
N HIS A 13 -30.45 -16.24 35.46
CA HIS A 13 -29.11 -15.64 35.55
C HIS A 13 -29.20 -14.11 35.65
N ILE A 14 -30.04 -13.48 34.84
CA ILE A 14 -30.24 -12.03 34.82
C ILE A 14 -30.84 -11.55 36.15
N GLN A 15 -31.91 -12.17 36.63
CA GLN A 15 -32.53 -11.81 37.91
C GLN A 15 -31.53 -11.95 39.07
N TYR A 16 -30.81 -13.06 39.14
CA TYR A 16 -29.79 -13.27 40.17
C TYR A 16 -28.69 -12.19 40.15
N LEU A 17 -28.17 -11.84 38.97
CA LEU A 17 -27.13 -10.82 38.81
C LEU A 17 -27.65 -9.40 39.13
N ASN A 18 -28.89 -9.08 38.76
CA ASN A 18 -29.50 -7.78 39.09
C ASN A 18 -29.66 -7.58 40.60
N TYR A 19 -29.96 -8.65 41.34
CA TYR A 19 -30.12 -8.61 42.80
C TYR A 19 -28.87 -9.08 43.55
N LEU A 20 -27.70 -9.14 42.91
CA LEU A 20 -26.50 -9.73 43.50
C LEU A 20 -26.14 -9.08 44.85
N ASN A 21 -26.28 -7.76 45.00
CA ASN A 21 -26.00 -7.09 46.27
C ASN A 21 -27.11 -7.28 47.31
N ALA A 22 -28.37 -7.30 46.87
CA ALA A 22 -29.54 -7.45 47.72
C ALA A 22 -29.79 -8.90 48.20
N ARG A 23 -29.14 -9.89 47.59
CA ARG A 23 -29.33 -11.32 47.93
C ARG A 23 -29.03 -11.67 49.38
N LYS A 24 -28.18 -10.89 50.05
CA LYS A 24 -27.81 -11.09 51.47
C LYS A 24 -28.73 -10.37 52.44
N ASP A 25 -29.60 -9.49 51.94
CA ASP A 25 -30.56 -8.77 52.77
C ASP A 25 -31.82 -9.62 52.95
N GLU A 26 -31.94 -10.26 54.11
CA GLU A 26 -33.10 -11.08 54.48
C GLU A 26 -34.40 -10.28 54.56
N LYS A 27 -34.33 -8.95 54.69
CA LYS A 27 -35.50 -8.06 54.73
C LYS A 27 -35.97 -7.63 53.35
N HIS A 28 -35.24 -7.97 52.29
CA HIS A 28 -35.62 -7.66 50.92
C HIS A 28 -36.85 -8.48 50.50
N LYS A 29 -37.86 -7.84 49.89
CA LYS A 29 -39.13 -8.48 49.52
C LYS A 29 -38.96 -9.72 48.63
N GLU A 30 -37.95 -9.71 47.77
CA GLU A 30 -37.63 -10.81 46.85
C GLU A 30 -36.58 -11.79 47.39
N HIS A 31 -36.17 -11.69 48.66
CA HIS A 31 -35.06 -12.48 49.21
C HIS A 31 -35.25 -14.00 49.02
N GLN A 32 -36.44 -14.52 49.32
CA GLN A 32 -36.75 -15.94 49.16
C GLN A 32 -36.67 -16.39 47.70
N ASN A 33 -37.19 -15.58 46.77
CA ASN A 33 -37.14 -15.86 45.34
C ASN A 33 -35.69 -15.83 44.82
N ILE A 34 -34.88 -14.84 45.24
CA ILE A 34 -33.47 -14.72 44.87
C ILE A 34 -32.67 -15.92 45.42
N PHE A 35 -32.93 -16.34 46.66
CA PHE A 35 -32.27 -17.48 47.27
C PHE A 35 -32.61 -18.81 46.58
N ALA A 36 -33.89 -19.00 46.20
CA ALA A 36 -34.32 -20.15 45.42
C ALA A 36 -33.63 -20.19 44.04
N ILE A 37 -33.57 -19.05 43.35
CA ILE A 37 -32.87 -18.92 42.07
C ILE A 37 -31.37 -19.19 42.23
N GLU A 38 -30.71 -18.64 43.26
CA GLU A 38 -29.29 -18.86 43.56
C GLU A 38 -29.00 -20.36 43.66
N ASN A 39 -29.76 -21.10 44.46
CA ASN A 39 -29.56 -22.54 44.64
C ASN A 39 -29.90 -23.37 43.39
N ALA A 40 -30.82 -22.89 42.55
CA ALA A 40 -31.16 -23.53 41.29
C ALA A 40 -30.02 -23.42 40.26
N ILE A 41 -29.41 -22.24 40.10
CA ILE A 41 -28.45 -21.96 39.02
C ILE A 41 -26.98 -22.01 39.45
N THR A 42 -26.69 -22.10 40.75
CA THR A 42 -25.32 -22.16 41.27
C THR A 42 -25.08 -23.39 42.14
N GLU A 43 -23.81 -23.74 42.29
CA GLU A 43 -23.33 -24.81 43.16
C GLU A 43 -22.13 -24.33 43.97
N ILE A 44 -21.90 -24.97 45.12
CA ILE A 44 -20.74 -24.68 45.96
C ILE A 44 -19.66 -25.71 45.65
N VAL A 45 -18.50 -25.25 45.22
CA VAL A 45 -17.34 -26.07 44.88
C VAL A 45 -16.24 -25.80 45.89
N GLU A 46 -15.65 -26.87 46.43
CA GLU A 46 -14.51 -26.77 47.33
C GLU A 46 -13.20 -26.65 46.54
N LYS A 47 -12.40 -25.63 46.85
CA LYS A 47 -11.08 -25.40 46.26
C LYS A 47 -10.05 -26.29 46.93
N LYS A 48 -8.91 -26.51 46.26
CA LYS A 48 -7.78 -27.31 46.77
C LYS A 48 -7.22 -26.84 48.12
N ASN A 49 -7.49 -25.60 48.52
CA ASN A 49 -7.08 -25.01 49.80
C ASN A 49 -8.18 -25.11 50.90
N GLY A 50 -9.24 -25.89 50.68
CA GLY A 50 -10.38 -26.05 51.59
C GLY A 50 -11.38 -24.87 51.59
N SER A 51 -11.13 -23.82 50.81
CA SER A 51 -12.09 -22.70 50.70
C SER A 51 -13.26 -23.05 49.78
N LYS A 52 -14.47 -22.67 50.16
CA LYS A 52 -15.69 -22.88 49.36
C LYS A 52 -15.94 -21.70 48.45
N GLU A 53 -16.22 -21.96 47.18
CA GLU A 53 -16.61 -20.94 46.20
C GLU A 53 -17.91 -21.32 45.52
N ARG A 54 -18.84 -20.36 45.43
CA ARG A 54 -20.08 -20.54 44.68
C ARG A 54 -19.83 -20.21 43.21
N ARG A 55 -20.22 -21.12 42.31
CA ARG A 55 -20.08 -20.98 40.86
C ARG A 55 -21.40 -21.26 40.16
N PHE A 56 -21.62 -20.65 39.00
CA PHE A 56 -22.76 -21.03 38.15
C PHE A 56 -22.60 -22.48 37.71
N LYS A 57 -23.71 -23.23 37.73
CA LYS A 57 -23.78 -24.57 37.15
C LYS A 57 -23.48 -24.47 35.66
N LEU A 58 -22.70 -25.41 35.15
CA LEU A 58 -22.39 -25.43 33.73
C LEU A 58 -23.66 -25.72 32.92
N PRO A 59 -23.86 -25.05 31.76
CA PRO A 59 -25.03 -25.29 30.93
C PRO A 59 -25.05 -26.70 30.33
N ILE A 60 -23.88 -27.28 30.08
CA ILE A 60 -23.67 -28.66 29.64
C ILE A 60 -22.41 -29.23 30.30
N GLN A 61 -22.33 -30.56 30.37
CA GLN A 61 -21.12 -31.24 30.82
C GLN A 61 -19.94 -30.90 29.89
N ASN A 62 -18.74 -30.72 30.45
CA ASN A 62 -17.52 -30.41 29.70
C ASN A 62 -17.61 -29.15 28.80
N PHE A 63 -18.47 -28.18 29.15
CA PHE A 63 -18.73 -26.97 28.35
C PHE A 63 -17.46 -26.29 27.83
N ARG A 64 -16.42 -26.14 28.65
CA ARG A 64 -15.16 -25.50 28.22
C ARG A 64 -14.48 -26.26 27.08
N THR A 65 -14.45 -27.58 27.14
CA THR A 65 -13.82 -28.43 26.12
C THR A 65 -14.61 -28.34 24.81
N GLU A 66 -15.94 -28.45 24.89
CA GLU A 66 -16.80 -28.34 23.71
C GLU A 66 -16.75 -26.94 23.10
N ALA A 67 -16.84 -25.89 23.92
CA ALA A 67 -16.73 -24.51 23.46
C ALA A 67 -15.39 -24.25 22.77
N LYS A 68 -14.27 -24.77 23.31
CA LYS A 68 -12.96 -24.66 22.69
C LYS A 68 -12.94 -25.34 21.31
N LYS A 69 -13.43 -26.59 21.22
CA LYS A 69 -13.49 -27.34 19.96
C LYS A 69 -14.30 -26.58 18.90
N GLN A 70 -15.51 -26.11 19.25
CA GLN A 70 -16.36 -25.36 18.34
C GLN A 70 -15.69 -24.06 17.87
N LEU A 71 -14.96 -23.35 18.74
CA LEU A 71 -14.25 -22.14 18.37
C LEU A 71 -13.05 -22.39 17.45
N GLU A 72 -12.38 -23.53 17.58
CA GLU A 72 -11.29 -23.93 16.69
C GLU A 72 -11.81 -24.29 15.28
N GLU A 73 -13.05 -24.76 15.17
CA GLU A 73 -13.74 -25.10 13.91
C GLU A 73 -14.39 -23.88 13.21
N VAL A 74 -14.51 -22.74 13.90
CA VAL A 74 -15.13 -21.54 13.32
C VAL A 74 -14.25 -20.93 12.24
N LEU A 75 -14.86 -20.63 11.09
CA LEU A 75 -14.27 -19.77 10.06
C LEU A 75 -15.00 -18.43 10.03
N ILE A 76 -14.24 -17.34 10.01
CA ILE A 76 -14.78 -15.97 10.01
C ILE A 76 -14.68 -15.40 8.60
N SER A 77 -15.84 -15.12 8.01
CA SER A 77 -15.94 -14.38 6.75
C SER A 77 -15.74 -12.88 6.99
N HIS A 78 -15.01 -12.21 6.10
CA HIS A 78 -14.91 -10.75 6.08
C HIS A 78 -15.56 -10.20 4.82
N LYS A 79 -16.29 -9.10 4.94
CA LYS A 79 -17.00 -8.50 3.81
C LYS A 79 -16.02 -7.77 2.88
N ALA A 80 -15.81 -8.32 1.69
CA ALA A 80 -15.09 -7.65 0.60
C ALA A 80 -15.98 -6.59 -0.10
N LYS A 81 -15.42 -5.42 -0.41
CA LYS A 81 -16.12 -4.35 -1.13
C LYS A 81 -15.94 -4.52 -2.64
N ASN A 82 -16.87 -5.19 -3.30
CA ASN A 82 -16.75 -5.51 -4.74
C ASN A 82 -17.35 -4.45 -5.69
N LYS A 83 -18.24 -3.59 -5.20
CA LYS A 83 -18.91 -2.58 -6.04
C LYS A 83 -18.05 -1.33 -6.18
N VAL A 84 -17.67 -1.00 -7.42
CA VAL A 84 -16.86 0.19 -7.76
C VAL A 84 -17.72 1.45 -7.88
N VAL A 85 -18.84 1.36 -8.58
CA VAL A 85 -19.78 2.49 -8.80
C VAL A 85 -21.20 2.13 -8.36
N THR A 86 -22.00 3.16 -8.11
CA THR A 86 -23.46 3.07 -7.94
C THR A 86 -24.13 3.79 -9.11
N LYS A 87 -25.17 3.18 -9.70
CA LYS A 87 -26.03 3.84 -10.67
C LYS A 87 -26.99 4.78 -9.93
N ASN A 88 -26.89 6.07 -10.20
CA ASN A 88 -27.75 7.11 -9.67
C ASN A 88 -28.51 7.81 -10.81
N ILE A 89 -29.60 8.52 -10.48
CA ILE A 89 -30.37 9.30 -11.44
C ILE A 89 -30.23 10.78 -11.08
N ASN A 90 -29.50 11.52 -11.91
CA ASN A 90 -29.41 12.97 -11.81
C ASN A 90 -30.59 13.61 -12.53
N LYS A 91 -31.31 14.50 -11.83
CA LYS A 91 -32.43 15.27 -12.40
C LYS A 91 -31.97 16.71 -12.64
N ILE A 92 -31.90 17.11 -13.91
CA ILE A 92 -31.46 18.45 -14.33
C ILE A 92 -32.71 19.23 -14.74
N LYS A 93 -32.93 20.39 -14.11
CA LYS A 93 -34.00 21.31 -14.52
C LYS A 93 -33.53 22.14 -15.71
N LYS A 94 -34.26 22.07 -16.81
CA LYS A 94 -34.14 22.98 -17.96
C LYS A 94 -35.43 23.79 -18.07
N LYS A 95 -35.42 24.95 -18.73
CA LYS A 95 -36.61 25.80 -18.87
C LYS A 95 -37.78 24.96 -19.43
N GLY A 96 -38.81 24.74 -18.60
CA GLY A 96 -40.01 23.97 -18.94
C GLY A 96 -39.90 22.43 -18.88
N SER A 97 -38.77 21.83 -18.49
CA SER A 97 -38.63 20.36 -18.43
C SER A 97 -37.64 19.88 -17.36
N VAL A 98 -37.82 18.64 -16.91
CA VAL A 98 -36.87 17.93 -16.05
C VAL A 98 -36.27 16.78 -16.85
N ILE A 99 -34.96 16.82 -17.07
CA ILE A 99 -34.22 15.75 -17.75
C ILE A 99 -33.63 14.84 -16.67
N ALA A 100 -33.99 13.56 -16.71
CA ALA A 100 -33.37 12.53 -15.88
C ALA A 100 -32.23 11.86 -16.67
N LYS A 101 -31.03 11.82 -16.09
CA LYS A 101 -29.85 11.15 -16.66
C LYS A 101 -29.32 10.12 -15.66
N THR A 102 -29.08 8.90 -16.11
CA THR A 102 -28.36 7.91 -15.31
C THR A 102 -26.88 8.29 -15.24
N GLU A 103 -26.34 8.42 -14.03
CA GLU A 103 -24.94 8.76 -13.77
C GLU A 103 -24.32 7.68 -12.89
N LEU A 104 -23.03 7.39 -13.11
CA LEU A 104 -22.27 6.44 -12.28
C LEU A 104 -21.50 7.21 -11.22
N THR A 105 -21.83 6.98 -9.95
CA THR A 105 -21.12 7.60 -8.83
C THR A 105 -20.10 6.63 -8.23
N PRO A 106 -18.81 7.00 -8.17
CA PRO A 106 -17.78 6.20 -7.50
C PRO A 106 -18.11 5.94 -6.02
N ARG A 107 -17.83 4.74 -5.52
CA ARG A 107 -18.06 4.35 -4.11
C ARG A 107 -16.84 4.56 -3.19
N GLY A 108 -15.92 5.42 -3.59
CA GLY A 108 -14.68 5.67 -2.85
C GLY A 108 -13.96 6.91 -3.34
N GLN A 109 -12.97 7.35 -2.57
CA GLN A 109 -12.06 8.42 -2.96
C GLN A 109 -11.18 7.96 -4.13
N LEU A 110 -11.19 8.72 -5.23
CA LEU A 110 -10.43 8.40 -6.44
C LEU A 110 -8.93 8.69 -6.28
N HIS A 111 -8.60 9.79 -5.60
CA HIS A 111 -7.24 10.21 -5.33
C HIS A 111 -7.19 11.09 -4.08
N LYS A 112 -6.00 11.27 -3.51
CA LYS A 112 -5.76 12.23 -2.43
C LYS A 112 -6.04 13.65 -2.89
N GLU A 113 -6.44 14.50 -1.95
CA GLU A 113 -6.82 15.90 -2.20
C GLU A 113 -5.63 16.77 -2.65
N THR A 114 -4.41 16.35 -2.31
CA THR A 114 -3.20 17.08 -2.63
C THR A 114 -2.87 16.99 -4.11
N ILE A 115 -2.80 18.15 -4.76
CA ILE A 115 -2.32 18.32 -6.13
C ILE A 115 -0.83 18.65 -6.09
N TYR A 116 -0.06 17.96 -6.93
CA TYR A 116 1.37 18.11 -7.09
C TYR A 116 1.67 18.79 -8.42
N GLY A 117 2.70 19.63 -8.44
CA GLY A 117 3.34 20.06 -9.67
C GLY A 117 4.34 19.01 -10.15
N SER A 118 5.07 19.32 -11.23
CA SER A 118 6.22 18.53 -11.63
C SER A 118 7.41 19.42 -12.02
N ALA A 119 8.60 18.87 -11.91
CA ALA A 119 9.84 19.52 -12.33
C ALA A 119 10.79 18.48 -12.94
N GLN A 120 11.73 18.96 -13.74
CA GLN A 120 12.82 18.15 -14.27
C GLN A 120 13.99 18.22 -13.29
N PHE A 121 14.39 17.08 -12.76
CA PHE A 121 15.50 16.95 -11.83
C PHE A 121 16.73 16.44 -12.57
N LEU A 122 17.83 17.21 -12.50
CA LEU A 122 19.12 16.74 -12.98
C LEU A 122 19.59 15.58 -12.10
N LYS A 123 19.72 14.40 -12.69
CA LYS A 123 20.35 13.22 -12.11
C LYS A 123 21.74 13.08 -12.68
N THR A 124 22.70 12.79 -11.80
CA THR A 124 24.06 12.48 -12.19
C THR A 124 24.46 11.12 -11.64
N LYS A 125 25.26 10.39 -12.40
CA LYS A 125 25.80 9.09 -12.00
C LYS A 125 27.19 8.93 -12.61
N GLU A 126 28.16 8.57 -11.79
CA GLU A 126 29.46 8.13 -12.30
C GLU A 126 29.35 6.68 -12.76
N GLU A 127 29.77 6.42 -14.00
CA GLU A 127 29.73 5.08 -14.56
C GLU A 127 31.03 4.76 -15.28
N LYS A 128 31.54 3.55 -15.01
CA LYS A 128 32.73 3.03 -15.68
C LYS A 128 32.39 2.65 -17.12
N ILE A 129 33.21 3.13 -18.05
CA ILE A 129 33.04 2.84 -19.48
C ILE A 129 33.15 1.32 -19.69
N SER A 130 32.13 0.77 -20.34
CA SER A 130 31.97 -0.67 -20.53
C SER A 130 31.13 -0.97 -21.76
N GLY A 131 30.91 -2.26 -22.06
CA GLY A 131 30.06 -2.69 -23.17
C GLY A 131 28.59 -2.26 -23.09
N LYS A 132 28.17 -1.57 -22.01
CA LYS A 132 26.84 -0.97 -21.88
C LYS A 132 26.72 0.42 -22.51
N PHE A 133 27.83 1.04 -22.92
CA PHE A 133 27.85 2.38 -23.50
C PHE A 133 27.41 2.36 -24.97
N ASP A 134 26.11 2.23 -25.18
CA ASP A 134 25.48 2.45 -26.49
C ASP A 134 25.34 3.96 -26.79
N VAL A 135 24.78 4.28 -27.97
CA VAL A 135 24.60 5.67 -28.41
C VAL A 135 23.79 6.49 -27.39
N GLU A 136 22.70 5.93 -26.88
CA GLU A 136 21.83 6.60 -25.90
C GLU A 136 22.55 6.88 -24.58
N THR A 137 23.34 5.92 -24.09
CA THR A 137 24.13 6.07 -22.87
C THR A 137 25.25 7.09 -23.06
N ILE A 138 25.93 7.08 -24.20
CA ILE A 138 26.99 8.05 -24.49
C ILE A 138 26.42 9.47 -24.62
N GLN A 139 25.23 9.64 -25.18
CA GLN A 139 24.57 10.96 -25.27
C GLN A 139 24.35 11.61 -23.90
N LYS A 140 24.19 10.80 -22.84
CA LYS A 140 24.06 11.27 -21.44
C LYS A 140 25.39 11.69 -20.80
N VAL A 141 26.55 11.48 -21.45
CA VAL A 141 27.84 11.90 -20.89
C VAL A 141 27.88 13.43 -20.80
N GLN A 142 28.11 13.94 -19.58
CA GLN A 142 28.04 15.38 -19.27
C GLN A 142 29.13 16.19 -19.98
N ASN A 143 30.34 15.65 -20.08
CA ASN A 143 31.45 16.32 -20.75
C ASN A 143 31.38 16.07 -22.27
N GLU A 144 31.21 17.14 -23.03
CA GLU A 144 31.07 17.09 -24.49
C GLU A 144 32.28 16.48 -25.19
N LYS A 145 33.51 16.78 -24.75
CA LYS A 145 34.73 16.20 -25.34
C LYS A 145 34.74 14.69 -25.18
N TYR A 146 34.37 14.20 -23.99
CA TYR A 146 34.32 12.77 -23.69
C TYR A 146 33.24 12.07 -24.50
N ARG A 147 32.05 12.69 -24.58
CA ARG A 147 30.94 12.21 -25.41
C ARG A 147 31.35 12.04 -26.87
N ASN A 148 31.95 13.06 -27.47
CA ASN A 148 32.35 13.04 -28.88
C ASN A 148 33.44 11.98 -29.14
N ALA A 149 34.40 11.85 -28.23
CA ALA A 149 35.46 10.85 -28.34
C ALA A 149 34.92 9.41 -28.24
N LEU A 150 33.95 9.17 -27.34
CA LEU A 150 33.26 7.88 -27.19
C LEU A 150 32.41 7.56 -28.43
N LEU A 151 31.65 8.52 -28.96
CA LEU A 151 30.86 8.32 -30.19
C LEU A 151 31.76 8.00 -31.39
N LYS A 152 32.91 8.67 -31.52
CA LYS A 152 33.88 8.40 -32.58
C LYS A 152 34.41 6.96 -32.48
N ARG A 153 34.85 6.54 -31.29
CA ARG A 153 35.28 5.16 -31.05
C ARG A 153 34.16 4.17 -31.33
N LEU A 154 32.93 4.43 -30.88
CA LEU A 154 31.80 3.55 -31.16
C LEU A 154 31.56 3.39 -32.67
N LYS A 155 31.70 4.47 -33.45
CA LYS A 155 31.58 4.45 -34.91
C LYS A 155 32.69 3.65 -35.59
N GLU A 156 33.92 3.74 -35.10
CA GLU A 156 35.07 2.94 -35.59
C GLU A 156 34.82 1.42 -35.44
N PHE A 157 34.01 1.02 -34.47
CA PHE A 157 33.63 -0.38 -34.22
C PHE A 157 32.21 -0.71 -34.68
N SER A 158 31.73 -0.02 -35.73
CA SER A 158 30.43 -0.29 -36.38
C SER A 158 29.22 -0.22 -35.45
N GLY A 159 29.29 0.58 -34.38
CA GLY A 159 28.20 0.74 -33.42
C GLY A 159 28.13 -0.34 -32.33
N ASP A 160 29.04 -1.31 -32.31
CA ASP A 160 29.03 -2.39 -31.31
C ASP A 160 29.77 -1.97 -30.03
N SER A 161 29.00 -1.60 -29.01
CA SER A 161 29.52 -1.14 -27.71
C SER A 161 30.38 -2.19 -27.00
N LYS A 162 30.07 -3.48 -27.16
CA LYS A 162 30.86 -4.58 -26.56
C LYS A 162 32.23 -4.64 -27.23
N LYS A 163 32.30 -4.52 -28.55
CA LYS A 163 33.60 -4.47 -29.25
C LYS A 163 34.37 -3.19 -28.98
N ALA A 164 33.68 -2.04 -28.93
CA ALA A 164 34.28 -0.72 -28.78
C ALA A 164 34.93 -0.49 -27.40
N PHE A 165 34.38 -1.10 -26.34
CA PHE A 165 34.73 -0.76 -24.95
C PHE A 165 35.09 -1.95 -24.05
N THR A 166 35.23 -3.16 -24.59
CA THR A 166 35.63 -4.34 -23.80
C THR A 166 36.85 -5.07 -24.38
N GLY A 167 37.36 -6.07 -23.65
CA GLY A 167 38.48 -6.91 -24.10
C GLY A 167 39.75 -6.10 -24.34
N LYS A 168 40.19 -6.04 -25.59
CA LYS A 168 41.39 -5.29 -26.02
C LYS A 168 41.14 -3.77 -26.08
N ASN A 169 39.88 -3.35 -26.15
CA ASN A 169 39.49 -1.94 -26.30
C ASN A 169 39.03 -1.28 -25.00
N VAL A 170 39.27 -1.91 -23.85
CA VAL A 170 39.08 -1.27 -22.55
C VAL A 170 39.98 -0.03 -22.47
N ILE A 171 39.50 1.07 -21.88
CA ILE A 171 40.21 2.36 -21.81
C ILE A 171 41.60 2.25 -21.19
N SER A 172 41.81 1.31 -20.24
CA SER A 172 43.12 1.02 -19.65
C SER A 172 44.13 0.40 -20.62
N LYS A 173 43.66 -0.33 -21.65
CA LYS A 173 44.49 -1.07 -22.62
C LYS A 173 44.59 -0.35 -23.96
N ASN A 174 43.50 0.30 -24.41
CA ASN A 174 43.45 1.09 -25.63
C ASN A 174 42.84 2.48 -25.31
N PRO A 175 43.65 3.38 -24.72
CA PRO A 175 43.26 4.74 -24.38
C PRO A 175 42.62 5.50 -25.54
N ILE A 176 41.68 6.37 -25.20
CA ILE A 176 41.16 7.39 -26.11
C ILE A 176 41.81 8.72 -25.74
N PHE A 177 42.58 9.28 -26.66
CA PHE A 177 43.21 10.59 -26.47
C PHE A 177 42.29 11.69 -26.99
N LEU A 178 42.15 12.76 -26.20
CA LEU A 178 41.25 13.88 -26.49
C LEU A 178 41.93 14.96 -27.34
N THR A 179 43.27 14.94 -27.40
CA THR A 179 44.10 15.88 -28.17
C THR A 179 45.00 15.14 -29.15
N THR A 180 45.34 15.81 -30.26
CA THR A 180 46.27 15.30 -31.29
C THR A 180 47.67 15.03 -30.73
N GLU A 181 48.08 15.82 -29.73
CA GLU A 181 49.36 15.69 -29.02
C GLU A 181 49.37 14.56 -27.98
N LYS A 182 48.26 13.81 -27.82
CA LYS A 182 48.10 12.69 -26.87
C LYS A 182 48.40 13.04 -25.40
N LYS A 183 48.28 14.31 -25.02
CA LYS A 183 48.54 14.78 -23.64
C LYS A 183 47.37 14.53 -22.68
N GLU A 184 46.15 14.49 -23.20
CA GLU A 184 44.94 14.27 -22.39
C GLU A 184 44.27 12.96 -22.79
N GLN A 185 44.10 12.07 -21.82
CA GLN A 185 43.41 10.79 -21.97
C GLN A 185 42.01 10.86 -21.36
N LEU A 186 41.06 10.21 -22.03
CA LEU A 186 39.71 9.98 -21.50
C LEU A 186 39.77 9.14 -20.21
N PRO A 187 39.15 9.59 -19.10
CA PRO A 187 39.11 8.82 -17.86
C PRO A 187 38.34 7.49 -18.04
N GLU A 188 38.62 6.50 -17.19
CA GLU A 188 37.88 5.21 -17.20
C GLU A 188 36.43 5.35 -16.73
N THR A 189 36.16 6.37 -15.92
CA THR A 189 34.84 6.70 -15.39
C THR A 189 34.39 8.05 -15.93
N VAL A 190 33.13 8.14 -16.32
CA VAL A 190 32.52 9.38 -16.80
C VAL A 190 31.25 9.66 -16.04
N THR A 191 30.95 10.95 -15.87
CA THR A 191 29.69 11.39 -15.27
C THR A 191 28.61 11.43 -16.35
N LEU A 192 27.60 10.62 -16.15
CA LEU A 192 26.35 10.68 -16.90
C LEU A 192 25.42 11.69 -16.23
N ALA A 193 24.70 12.48 -17.02
CA ALA A 193 23.74 13.47 -16.59
C ALA A 193 22.47 13.38 -17.45
N TRP A 194 21.30 13.30 -16.81
CA TRP A 194 20.01 13.31 -17.50
C TRP A 194 18.95 13.98 -16.61
N TYR A 195 17.86 14.42 -17.23
CA TYR A 195 16.73 14.95 -16.50
C TYR A 195 15.69 13.85 -16.27
N GLU A 196 15.24 13.71 -15.03
CA GLU A 196 14.08 12.90 -14.67
C GLU A 196 12.95 13.80 -14.20
N LYS A 197 11.75 13.55 -14.72
CA LYS A 197 10.55 14.19 -14.20
C LYS A 197 10.28 13.64 -12.80
N GLY A 198 10.12 14.54 -11.84
CA GLY A 198 9.58 14.19 -10.53
C GLY A 198 8.49 15.18 -10.11
N TYR A 199 7.74 14.79 -9.08
CA TYR A 199 6.62 15.57 -8.59
C TYR A 199 7.03 16.49 -7.46
N THR A 200 6.39 17.65 -7.37
CA THR A 200 6.77 18.72 -6.45
C THR A 200 5.57 19.25 -5.69
N ILE A 201 5.82 19.78 -4.51
CA ILE A 201 4.81 20.43 -3.68
C ILE A 201 5.41 21.61 -2.94
N ARG A 202 4.62 22.66 -2.74
CA ARG A 202 5.02 23.79 -1.89
C ARG A 202 4.61 23.53 -0.45
N LYS A 203 5.53 23.73 0.48
CA LYS A 203 5.29 23.63 1.93
C LYS A 203 5.71 24.91 2.62
N ALA A 204 4.98 25.28 3.67
CA ALA A 204 5.32 26.40 4.54
C ALA A 204 6.57 26.06 5.35
N VAL A 205 7.45 27.04 5.55
CA VAL A 205 8.60 26.91 6.44
C VAL A 205 8.08 26.95 7.87
N ASN A 206 8.12 25.80 8.55
CA ASN A 206 7.69 25.64 9.95
C ASN A 206 8.40 24.42 10.57
N PRO A 207 8.33 24.25 11.90
CA PRO A 207 9.02 23.15 12.59
C PRO A 207 8.58 21.76 12.14
N ASP A 208 7.31 21.58 11.75
CA ASP A 208 6.78 20.27 11.36
C ASP A 208 7.27 19.82 9.99
N ASN A 209 7.32 20.73 9.01
CA ASN A 209 7.75 20.44 7.64
C ASN A 209 9.27 20.33 7.54
N PHE A 210 10.03 21.08 8.36
CA PHE A 210 11.50 21.15 8.31
C PHE A 210 12.13 20.82 9.67
N LYS A 211 11.67 19.73 10.27
CA LYS A 211 12.09 19.30 11.62
C LYS A 211 13.59 18.95 11.74
N ASP A 212 14.20 18.50 10.64
CA ASP A 212 15.56 17.97 10.58
C ASP A 212 16.21 18.29 9.22
N PHE A 213 17.54 18.11 9.14
CA PHE A 213 18.31 18.32 7.92
C PHE A 213 17.82 17.46 6.74
N LYS A 214 17.34 16.24 7.00
CA LYS A 214 16.82 15.32 5.98
C LYS A 214 15.57 15.88 5.28
N ASN A 215 14.71 16.61 5.99
CA ASN A 215 13.56 17.26 5.37
C ASN A 215 13.95 18.51 4.60
N ILE A 216 14.99 19.23 5.03
CA ILE A 216 15.57 20.36 4.29
C ILE A 216 16.25 19.89 3.00
N GLU A 217 16.90 18.72 2.98
CA GLU A 217 17.50 18.14 1.78
C GLU A 217 16.52 17.98 0.59
N LYS A 218 15.24 17.80 0.90
CA LYS A 218 14.16 17.66 -0.11
C LYS A 218 13.83 18.97 -0.83
N VAL A 219 14.30 20.11 -0.34
CA VAL A 219 14.12 21.42 -0.98
C VAL A 219 14.86 21.43 -2.32
N ILE A 220 14.14 21.84 -3.36
CA ILE A 220 14.62 21.77 -4.74
C ILE A 220 15.66 22.86 -5.01
N ASP A 221 15.38 24.08 -4.56
CA ASP A 221 16.28 25.21 -4.73
C ASP A 221 17.46 25.09 -3.77
N LYS A 222 18.67 24.97 -4.31
CA LYS A 222 19.89 24.79 -3.53
C LYS A 222 20.18 25.99 -2.63
N GLY A 223 19.98 27.22 -3.11
CA GLY A 223 20.26 28.43 -2.31
C GLY A 223 19.33 28.53 -1.11
N ILE A 224 18.03 28.31 -1.30
CA ILE A 224 17.05 28.25 -0.22
C ILE A 224 17.38 27.11 0.76
N ARG A 225 17.76 25.93 0.23
CA ARG A 225 18.15 24.79 1.05
C ARG A 225 19.34 25.10 1.96
N ASP A 226 20.35 25.76 1.42
CA ASP A 226 21.56 26.13 2.14
C ASP A 226 21.21 27.15 3.25
N ILE A 227 20.39 28.17 2.94
CA ILE A 227 19.88 29.15 3.93
C ILE A 227 19.11 28.46 5.07
N LEU A 228 18.19 27.54 4.77
CA LEU A 228 17.44 26.81 5.79
C LEU A 228 18.33 25.90 6.63
N THR A 229 19.36 25.31 6.02
CA THR A 229 20.34 24.44 6.69
C THR A 229 21.19 25.25 7.67
N GLU A 230 21.70 26.39 7.24
CA GLU A 230 22.45 27.33 8.09
C GLU A 230 21.57 27.81 9.25
N ARG A 231 20.33 28.21 8.95
CA ARG A 231 19.37 28.60 9.97
C ARG A 231 19.13 27.50 11.01
N LEU A 232 19.00 26.24 10.60
CA LEU A 232 18.82 25.15 11.55
C LEU A 232 20.08 24.89 12.39
N LYS A 233 21.28 25.08 11.82
CA LYS A 233 22.56 24.99 12.54
C LYS A 233 22.72 26.09 13.58
N GLU A 234 22.31 27.33 13.28
CA GLU A 234 22.33 28.46 14.24
C GLU A 234 21.61 28.14 15.55
N PHE A 235 20.56 27.32 15.49
CA PHE A 235 19.77 26.90 16.65
C PHE A 235 20.10 25.47 17.11
N ASN A 236 21.32 25.00 16.83
CA ASN A 236 21.82 23.68 17.25
C ASN A 236 20.90 22.50 16.87
N GLY A 237 20.20 22.60 15.72
CA GLY A 237 19.27 21.57 15.26
C GLY A 237 17.85 21.68 15.84
N ASN A 238 17.55 22.70 16.65
CA ASN A 238 16.21 22.90 17.21
C ASN A 238 15.27 23.60 16.22
N SER A 239 14.48 22.82 15.49
CA SER A 239 13.53 23.33 14.48
C SER A 239 12.42 24.21 15.06
N LYS A 240 12.02 24.01 16.32
CA LYS A 240 11.01 24.85 16.97
C LYS A 240 11.52 26.27 17.13
N GLU A 241 12.75 26.45 17.58
CA GLU A 241 13.32 27.79 17.71
C GLU A 241 13.66 28.40 16.35
N ALA A 242 14.21 27.58 15.44
CA ALA A 242 14.63 28.05 14.12
C ALA A 242 13.48 28.56 13.24
N PHE A 243 12.28 27.95 13.34
CA PHE A 243 11.19 28.10 12.36
C PHE A 243 9.81 28.50 12.93
N SER A 244 9.66 28.79 14.23
CA SER A 244 8.33 29.18 14.78
C SER A 244 8.02 30.67 14.68
N ASP A 245 9.01 31.55 14.91
CA ASP A 245 8.79 33.01 15.00
C ASP A 245 9.28 33.76 13.74
N LEU A 246 8.76 33.38 12.59
CA LEU A 246 9.18 33.94 11.29
C LEU A 246 8.66 35.35 11.02
N GLU A 247 7.68 35.84 11.79
CA GLU A 247 7.18 37.21 11.66
C GLU A 247 8.12 38.21 12.35
N LYS A 248 8.67 37.88 13.54
CA LYS A 248 9.67 38.73 14.22
C LYS A 248 11.10 38.45 13.77
N ASN A 249 11.39 37.22 13.38
CA ASN A 249 12.72 36.80 12.93
C ASN A 249 12.63 36.12 11.55
N PRO A 250 12.39 36.89 10.47
CA PRO A 250 12.20 36.32 9.14
C PRO A 250 13.48 35.70 8.60
N ILE A 251 13.30 34.63 7.81
CA ILE A 251 14.37 34.04 7.00
C ILE A 251 14.39 34.77 5.68
N TRP A 252 15.51 35.40 5.36
CA TRP A 252 15.62 36.27 4.20
C TRP A 252 16.20 35.52 3.00
N LEU A 253 15.50 35.57 1.86
CA LEU A 253 16.11 35.28 0.56
C LEU A 253 16.91 36.50 0.09
N ASN A 254 16.35 37.69 0.31
CA ASN A 254 17.01 38.96 0.06
C ASN A 254 16.55 39.99 1.10
N LYS A 255 17.42 40.27 2.06
CA LYS A 255 17.13 41.18 3.18
C LYS A 255 16.97 42.63 2.73
N SER A 256 17.80 43.11 1.79
CA SER A 256 17.74 44.51 1.33
C SER A 256 16.48 44.83 0.54
N LYS A 257 15.91 43.82 -0.15
CA LYS A 257 14.63 43.94 -0.87
C LYS A 257 13.41 43.52 -0.02
N GLY A 258 13.62 43.15 1.24
CA GLY A 258 12.52 42.68 2.12
C GLY A 258 11.86 41.38 1.64
N ILE A 259 12.57 40.52 0.91
CA ILE A 259 12.03 39.26 0.37
C ILE A 259 12.36 38.13 1.36
N SER A 260 11.35 37.70 2.11
CA SER A 260 11.44 36.58 3.06
C SER A 260 10.94 35.26 2.48
N ILE A 261 11.46 34.16 3.01
CA ILE A 261 11.11 32.79 2.63
C ILE A 261 9.98 32.32 3.55
N LYS A 262 8.75 32.28 3.02
CA LYS A 262 7.57 31.76 3.74
C LYS A 262 7.21 30.33 3.34
N THR A 263 7.39 30.00 2.07
CA THR A 263 7.10 28.67 1.51
C THR A 263 8.20 28.27 0.54
N VAL A 264 8.48 26.98 0.47
CA VAL A 264 9.52 26.42 -0.40
C VAL A 264 8.98 25.22 -1.15
N THR A 265 9.52 24.97 -2.34
CA THR A 265 9.18 23.80 -3.15
C THR A 265 10.08 22.65 -2.74
N ILE A 266 9.46 21.51 -2.41
CA ILE A 266 10.14 20.27 -2.08
C ILE A 266 9.77 19.17 -3.07
N THR A 267 10.61 18.13 -3.10
CA THR A 267 10.27 16.87 -3.76
C THR A 267 9.02 16.23 -3.13
N GLY A 268 8.13 15.73 -3.97
CA GLY A 268 6.82 15.18 -3.63
C GLY A 268 6.78 13.65 -3.66
N ILE A 269 5.69 13.12 -4.20
CA ILE A 269 5.47 11.68 -4.40
C ILE A 269 6.30 11.13 -5.56
N ASN A 270 6.50 9.81 -5.60
CA ASN A 270 7.22 9.15 -6.70
C ASN A 270 6.32 8.79 -7.88
N ASN A 271 5.09 8.33 -7.59
CA ASN A 271 4.11 7.93 -8.60
C ASN A 271 2.88 8.81 -8.48
N ALA A 272 2.40 9.34 -9.60
CA ALA A 272 1.24 10.21 -9.65
C ALA A 272 0.48 10.03 -10.96
N GLU A 273 -0.84 10.23 -10.92
CA GLU A 273 -1.70 10.29 -12.10
C GLU A 273 -1.92 11.74 -12.52
N ALA A 274 -1.98 11.97 -13.84
CA ALA A 274 -2.27 13.29 -14.38
C ALA A 274 -3.76 13.62 -14.22
N LEU A 275 -4.07 14.76 -13.61
CA LEU A 275 -5.44 15.24 -13.43
C LEU A 275 -5.85 16.21 -14.56
N HIS A 276 -4.94 17.12 -14.94
CA HIS A 276 -5.18 18.11 -15.97
C HIS A 276 -4.03 18.23 -16.95
N TYR A 277 -4.37 18.74 -18.13
CA TYR A 277 -3.46 19.00 -19.24
C TYR A 277 -3.41 20.48 -19.57
N LYS A 278 -2.26 20.92 -20.08
CA LYS A 278 -1.96 22.32 -20.39
C LYS A 278 -2.91 22.83 -21.46
N LYS A 279 -3.48 24.02 -21.20
CA LYS A 279 -4.34 24.74 -22.13
C LYS A 279 -3.83 26.17 -22.30
N ASN A 280 -4.09 26.76 -23.46
CA ASN A 280 -3.83 28.17 -23.70
C ASN A 280 -4.94 29.05 -23.08
N HIS A 281 -4.81 30.37 -23.21
CA HIS A 281 -5.79 31.33 -22.67
C HIS A 281 -7.20 31.22 -23.28
N LEU A 282 -7.36 30.49 -24.39
CA LEU A 282 -8.65 30.19 -25.05
C LEU A 282 -9.19 28.81 -24.65
N GLY A 283 -8.52 28.08 -23.75
CA GLY A 283 -8.91 26.74 -23.33
C GLY A 283 -8.57 25.61 -24.32
N LYS A 284 -7.80 25.91 -25.38
CA LYS A 284 -7.31 24.89 -26.34
C LYS A 284 -6.09 24.18 -25.78
N GLU A 285 -6.02 22.87 -26.00
CA GLU A 285 -4.90 22.03 -25.54
C GLU A 285 -3.58 22.48 -26.17
N ILE A 286 -2.51 22.47 -25.37
CA ILE A 286 -1.14 22.68 -25.84
C ILE A 286 -0.46 21.31 -25.90
N LEU A 287 0.07 21.00 -27.07
CA LEU A 287 0.76 19.75 -27.35
C LEU A 287 2.28 19.93 -27.27
N ASP A 288 2.99 18.85 -27.01
CA ASP A 288 4.45 18.79 -27.12
C ASP A 288 4.91 18.59 -28.57
N GLU A 289 6.23 18.48 -28.76
CA GLU A 289 6.87 18.26 -30.07
C GLU A 289 6.41 16.97 -30.77
N ASN A 290 5.87 16.01 -30.02
CA ASN A 290 5.34 14.74 -30.54
C ASN A 290 3.81 14.76 -30.72
N GLY A 291 3.16 15.91 -30.54
CA GLY A 291 1.72 16.05 -30.62
C GLY A 291 0.95 15.48 -29.41
N GLN A 292 1.63 15.20 -28.29
CA GLN A 292 1.00 14.67 -27.09
C GLN A 292 0.59 15.78 -26.10
N ARG A 293 -0.46 15.54 -25.33
CA ARG A 293 -0.94 16.49 -24.31
C ARG A 293 0.05 16.61 -23.17
N ILE A 294 0.33 17.85 -22.74
CA ILE A 294 1.26 18.11 -21.65
C ILE A 294 0.52 18.11 -20.31
N ALA A 295 0.76 17.12 -19.45
CA ALA A 295 0.17 17.09 -18.10
C ALA A 295 0.76 18.16 -17.17
N VAL A 296 -0.07 18.81 -16.36
CA VAL A 296 0.33 19.94 -15.48
C VAL A 296 0.02 19.72 -14.00
N ASP A 297 -1.07 19.03 -13.69
CA ASP A 297 -1.51 18.74 -12.32
C ASP A 297 -1.47 17.24 -12.07
N PHE A 298 -0.93 16.83 -10.94
CA PHE A 298 -0.73 15.42 -10.61
C PHE A 298 -1.29 15.06 -9.25
N VAL A 299 -1.81 13.85 -9.09
CA VAL A 299 -2.42 13.38 -7.85
C VAL A 299 -1.92 11.98 -7.48
N SER A 300 -1.86 11.69 -6.18
CA SER A 300 -1.65 10.33 -5.71
C SER A 300 -3.00 9.62 -5.63
N THR A 301 -3.19 8.50 -6.32
CA THR A 301 -4.44 7.70 -6.25
C THR A 301 -4.69 7.15 -4.85
N GLY A 302 -3.63 6.91 -4.08
CA GLY A 302 -3.67 6.59 -2.65
C GLY A 302 -4.20 5.20 -2.27
N ASN A 303 -5.20 4.70 -2.98
CA ASN A 303 -5.90 3.45 -2.67
C ASN A 303 -5.85 2.46 -3.84
N ASN A 304 -5.33 1.26 -3.55
CA ASN A 304 -5.40 0.13 -4.47
C ASN A 304 -6.77 -0.57 -4.34
N HIS A 305 -7.44 -0.82 -5.46
CA HIS A 305 -8.73 -1.51 -5.48
C HIS A 305 -8.55 -3.03 -5.44
N HIS A 306 -7.67 -3.54 -6.31
CA HIS A 306 -7.34 -4.95 -6.40
C HIS A 306 -5.95 -5.10 -7.00
N VAL A 307 -5.41 -6.31 -6.89
CA VAL A 307 -4.27 -6.77 -7.65
C VAL A 307 -4.67 -8.02 -8.41
N ALA A 308 -4.33 -8.07 -9.70
CA ALA A 308 -4.51 -9.25 -10.54
C ALA A 308 -3.16 -9.97 -10.68
N ILE A 309 -3.18 -11.28 -10.53
CA ILE A 309 -2.01 -12.15 -10.62
C ILE A 309 -2.10 -12.98 -11.90
N TYR A 310 -0.98 -13.04 -12.62
CA TYR A 310 -0.80 -13.75 -13.87
C TYR A 310 0.42 -14.67 -13.76
N GLU A 311 0.53 -15.63 -14.66
CA GLU A 311 1.71 -16.47 -14.87
C GLU A 311 2.26 -16.21 -16.27
N ASP A 312 3.56 -15.97 -16.39
CA ASP A 312 4.23 -15.86 -17.69
C ASP A 312 4.59 -17.24 -18.27
N GLU A 313 5.05 -17.29 -19.52
CA GLU A 313 5.44 -18.54 -20.22
C GLU A 313 6.53 -19.34 -19.49
N LYS A 314 7.28 -18.70 -18.59
CA LYS A 314 8.35 -19.33 -17.80
C LYS A 314 7.86 -19.83 -16.44
N GLY A 315 6.56 -19.73 -16.13
CA GLY A 315 5.98 -20.11 -14.85
C GLY A 315 6.29 -19.13 -13.71
N ASN A 316 6.65 -17.88 -14.02
CA ASN A 316 6.84 -16.84 -13.02
C ASN A 316 5.55 -16.03 -12.84
N LEU A 317 5.26 -15.71 -11.58
CA LEU A 317 4.12 -14.88 -11.25
C LEU A 317 4.39 -13.42 -11.60
N GLN A 318 3.42 -12.79 -12.24
CA GLN A 318 3.37 -11.39 -12.60
C GLN A 318 2.15 -10.72 -11.97
N GLU A 319 2.20 -9.41 -11.76
CA GLU A 319 1.11 -8.67 -11.12
C GLU A 319 0.72 -7.42 -11.91
N LYS A 320 -0.56 -7.07 -11.77
CA LYS A 320 -1.07 -5.74 -12.08
C LYS A 320 -1.86 -5.22 -10.88
N VAL A 321 -1.25 -4.30 -10.14
CA VAL A 321 -1.95 -3.52 -9.11
C VAL A 321 -2.81 -2.47 -9.82
N VAL A 322 -4.10 -2.43 -9.48
CA VAL A 322 -5.08 -1.52 -10.06
C VAL A 322 -5.62 -0.60 -8.99
N SER A 323 -5.50 0.71 -9.20
CA SER A 323 -6.02 1.72 -8.29
C SER A 323 -7.55 1.79 -8.32
N PHE A 324 -8.16 2.38 -7.29
CA PHE A 324 -9.61 2.67 -7.34
C PHE A 324 -9.96 3.67 -8.45
N TYR A 325 -9.06 4.62 -8.73
CA TYR A 325 -9.17 5.55 -9.85
C TYR A 325 -9.31 4.80 -11.19
N GLU A 326 -8.34 3.93 -11.49
CA GLU A 326 -8.29 3.13 -12.73
C GLU A 326 -9.50 2.19 -12.83
N ALA A 327 -9.94 1.59 -11.72
CA ALA A 327 -11.13 0.74 -11.72
C ALA A 327 -12.41 1.51 -12.10
N VAL A 328 -12.57 2.76 -11.64
CA VAL A 328 -13.70 3.63 -11.99
C VAL A 328 -13.60 4.06 -13.46
N GLU A 329 -12.41 4.46 -13.90
CA GLU A 329 -12.15 4.84 -15.28
C GLU A 329 -12.53 3.73 -16.26
N ARG A 330 -12.11 2.48 -16.00
CA ARG A 330 -12.49 1.31 -16.81
C ARG A 330 -14.00 1.14 -16.90
N VAL A 331 -14.71 1.25 -15.77
CA VAL A 331 -16.18 1.15 -15.77
C VAL A 331 -16.81 2.24 -16.63
N ASN A 332 -16.30 3.47 -16.58
CA ASN A 332 -16.78 4.58 -17.41
C ASN A 332 -16.51 4.36 -18.91
N GLN A 333 -15.45 3.62 -19.24
CA GLN A 333 -15.12 3.20 -20.61
C GLN A 333 -15.84 1.92 -21.04
N ASN A 334 -16.75 1.37 -20.22
CA ASN A 334 -17.40 0.06 -20.42
C ASN A 334 -16.42 -1.11 -20.55
N LEU A 335 -15.24 -0.98 -19.95
CA LEU A 335 -14.23 -2.04 -19.88
C LEU A 335 -14.42 -2.87 -18.59
N PRO A 336 -14.04 -4.17 -18.61
CA PRO A 336 -14.05 -4.98 -17.40
C PRO A 336 -13.05 -4.42 -16.38
N ILE A 337 -13.46 -4.38 -15.10
CA ILE A 337 -12.60 -3.87 -14.01
C ILE A 337 -11.27 -4.64 -13.94
N ILE A 338 -11.36 -5.96 -14.11
CA ILE A 338 -10.24 -6.90 -14.14
C ILE A 338 -9.97 -7.22 -15.61
N ASN A 339 -8.79 -6.83 -16.10
CA ASN A 339 -8.37 -7.21 -17.44
C ASN A 339 -7.72 -8.60 -17.42
N LYS A 340 -8.48 -9.66 -17.69
CA LYS A 340 -7.95 -11.03 -17.69
C LYS A 340 -6.99 -11.33 -18.86
N GLU A 341 -7.01 -10.49 -19.90
CA GLU A 341 -6.20 -10.66 -21.11
C GLU A 341 -4.93 -9.78 -21.11
N TYR A 342 -4.61 -9.18 -19.96
CA TYR A 342 -3.46 -8.31 -19.82
C TYR A 342 -2.16 -9.05 -20.17
N ASN A 343 -1.43 -8.53 -21.18
CA ASN A 343 -0.20 -9.10 -21.73
C ASN A 343 -0.35 -10.55 -22.24
N SER A 344 -1.56 -10.96 -22.64
CA SER A 344 -1.80 -12.29 -23.21
C SER A 344 -0.98 -12.53 -24.49
N GLU A 345 -0.67 -11.48 -25.24
CA GLU A 345 0.23 -11.47 -26.40
C GLU A 345 1.70 -11.78 -26.05
N LEU A 346 2.09 -11.61 -24.78
CA LEU A 346 3.38 -12.02 -24.23
C LEU A 346 3.29 -13.39 -23.53
N GLY A 347 2.19 -14.12 -23.74
CA GLY A 347 1.92 -15.44 -23.17
C GLY A 347 1.49 -15.41 -21.70
N TRP A 348 1.03 -14.27 -21.17
CA TRP A 348 0.58 -14.19 -19.78
C TRP A 348 -0.80 -14.82 -19.59
N LYS A 349 -0.93 -15.67 -18.56
CA LYS A 349 -2.16 -16.35 -18.19
C LYS A 349 -2.69 -15.81 -16.87
N PHE A 350 -3.91 -15.28 -16.86
CA PHE A 350 -4.59 -14.85 -15.63
C PHE A 350 -4.83 -16.02 -14.66
N LEU A 351 -4.56 -15.81 -13.38
CA LEU A 351 -4.79 -16.79 -12.31
C LEU A 351 -5.96 -16.40 -11.41
N PHE A 352 -5.81 -15.30 -10.66
CA PHE A 352 -6.80 -14.82 -9.71
C PHE A 352 -6.58 -13.34 -9.39
N THR A 353 -7.54 -12.73 -8.69
CA THR A 353 -7.38 -11.41 -8.08
C THR A 353 -7.34 -11.48 -6.56
N MET A 354 -6.73 -10.46 -5.95
CA MET A 354 -6.77 -10.24 -4.52
C MET A 354 -7.32 -8.85 -4.23
N LYS A 355 -8.28 -8.79 -3.30
CA LYS A 355 -8.86 -7.58 -2.73
C LYS A 355 -8.84 -7.68 -1.22
N GLN A 356 -8.86 -6.52 -0.56
CA GLN A 356 -8.99 -6.47 0.90
C GLN A 356 -10.18 -7.31 1.38
N ASN A 357 -9.94 -8.10 2.42
CA ASN A 357 -10.85 -9.04 3.07
C ASN A 357 -11.21 -10.31 2.26
N GLU A 358 -10.66 -10.50 1.06
CA GLU A 358 -10.77 -11.81 0.39
C GLU A 358 -9.91 -12.86 1.12
N MET A 359 -10.35 -14.11 1.07
CA MET A 359 -9.79 -15.20 1.87
C MET A 359 -8.93 -16.12 1.01
N PHE A 360 -7.81 -16.54 1.57
CA PHE A 360 -6.83 -17.42 0.95
C PHE A 360 -6.38 -18.49 1.94
N LEU A 361 -6.28 -19.71 1.44
CA LEU A 361 -5.66 -20.83 2.13
C LEU A 361 -4.20 -20.91 1.73
N PHE A 362 -3.33 -20.95 2.74
CA PHE A 362 -1.89 -21.12 2.55
C PHE A 362 -1.51 -22.58 2.75
N PRO A 363 -0.76 -23.20 1.83
CA PRO A 363 -0.23 -24.53 2.08
C PRO A 363 0.76 -24.52 3.25
N SER A 364 0.86 -25.65 3.94
CA SER A 364 1.86 -25.94 4.97
C SER A 364 2.29 -27.41 4.88
N GLU A 365 3.24 -27.84 5.71
CA GLU A 365 3.79 -29.21 5.66
C GLU A 365 2.70 -30.28 5.80
N ASP A 366 1.66 -30.01 6.61
CA ASP A 366 0.55 -30.93 6.88
C ASP A 366 -0.74 -30.55 6.12
N PHE A 367 -0.68 -29.61 5.18
CA PHE A 367 -1.88 -29.10 4.50
C PHE A 367 -1.60 -28.64 3.07
N ASP A 368 -2.11 -29.40 2.10
CA ASP A 368 -2.30 -28.93 0.72
C ASP A 368 -3.79 -28.60 0.47
N PRO A 369 -4.16 -27.33 0.21
CA PRO A 369 -5.53 -26.95 -0.04
C PRO A 369 -6.13 -27.56 -1.33
N LYS A 370 -5.33 -28.18 -2.20
CA LYS A 370 -5.80 -28.88 -3.40
C LYS A 370 -6.13 -30.35 -3.17
N GLU A 371 -5.56 -30.96 -2.13
CA GLU A 371 -5.74 -32.38 -1.82
C GLU A 371 -6.78 -32.62 -0.73
N VAL A 372 -7.05 -31.61 0.10
CA VAL A 372 -8.02 -31.68 1.20
C VAL A 372 -9.42 -31.32 0.71
N ASP A 373 -10.43 -32.12 1.09
CA ASP A 373 -11.83 -31.75 0.88
C ASP A 373 -12.21 -30.56 1.77
N LEU A 374 -12.34 -29.39 1.15
CA LEU A 374 -12.66 -28.13 1.82
C LEU A 374 -14.14 -28.00 2.22
N PHE A 375 -15.01 -28.90 1.77
CA PHE A 375 -16.42 -28.93 2.14
C PHE A 375 -16.72 -29.89 3.30
N ASP A 376 -15.79 -30.80 3.63
CA ASP A 376 -15.92 -31.68 4.80
C ASP A 376 -15.68 -30.91 6.10
N GLY A 377 -16.68 -30.91 6.98
CA GLY A 377 -16.62 -30.31 8.31
C GLY A 377 -15.49 -30.84 9.20
N LYS A 378 -15.01 -32.06 8.96
CA LYS A 378 -13.88 -32.64 9.72
C LYS A 378 -12.57 -31.89 9.52
N ASN A 379 -12.43 -31.20 8.39
CA ASN A 379 -11.21 -30.47 8.04
C ASN A 379 -11.20 -29.03 8.55
N LEU A 380 -12.28 -28.55 9.19
CA LEU A 380 -12.43 -27.14 9.59
C LEU A 380 -11.30 -26.62 10.48
N ILE A 381 -10.82 -27.42 11.44
CA ILE A 381 -9.70 -27.03 12.30
C ILE A 381 -8.42 -26.82 11.48
N LEU A 382 -8.16 -27.71 10.51
CA LEU A 382 -6.99 -27.63 9.65
C LEU A 382 -7.08 -26.45 8.66
N ILE A 383 -8.27 -26.24 8.09
CA ILE A 383 -8.59 -25.11 7.21
C ILE A 383 -8.42 -23.79 7.99
N SER A 384 -9.02 -23.69 9.18
CA SER A 384 -8.98 -22.52 10.07
C SER A 384 -7.54 -22.05 10.29
N LYS A 385 -6.65 -22.95 10.71
CA LYS A 385 -5.22 -22.67 10.95
C LYS A 385 -4.49 -22.08 9.73
N ASN A 386 -4.91 -22.44 8.53
CA ASN A 386 -4.25 -22.06 7.28
C ASN A 386 -5.03 -20.97 6.51
N LEU A 387 -6.09 -20.41 7.09
CA LEU A 387 -6.98 -19.45 6.44
C LEU A 387 -6.64 -18.01 6.81
N PHE A 388 -6.32 -17.23 5.80
CA PHE A 388 -5.91 -15.84 5.93
C PHE A 388 -6.74 -14.91 5.04
N ARG A 389 -7.04 -13.71 5.52
CA ARG A 389 -7.64 -12.63 4.74
C ARG A 389 -6.56 -11.67 4.24
N VAL A 390 -6.75 -11.13 3.05
CA VAL A 390 -5.94 -10.01 2.55
C VAL A 390 -6.22 -8.78 3.41
N GLN A 391 -5.18 -8.17 3.98
CA GLN A 391 -5.29 -6.93 4.74
C GLN A 391 -5.06 -5.71 3.86
N LYS A 392 -3.92 -5.69 3.17
CA LYS A 392 -3.44 -4.62 2.28
C LYS A 392 -2.38 -5.18 1.33
N PHE A 393 -2.10 -4.47 0.25
CA PHE A 393 -1.05 -4.84 -0.70
C PHE A 393 -0.51 -3.62 -1.42
N THR A 394 0.75 -3.70 -1.83
CA THR A 394 1.42 -2.77 -2.74
C THR A 394 2.12 -3.56 -3.84
N ILE A 395 2.93 -2.90 -4.66
CA ILE A 395 3.69 -3.57 -5.72
C ILE A 395 4.64 -4.59 -5.08
N ARG A 396 4.46 -5.87 -5.42
CA ARG A 396 5.25 -7.03 -4.96
C ARG A 396 5.30 -7.24 -3.45
N ASP A 397 4.32 -6.72 -2.71
CA ASP A 397 4.30 -6.81 -1.25
C ASP A 397 2.86 -6.94 -0.73
N TYR A 398 2.53 -8.12 -0.20
CA TYR A 398 1.18 -8.55 0.12
C TYR A 398 1.06 -8.89 1.61
N PHE A 399 0.12 -8.24 2.29
CA PHE A 399 -0.12 -8.46 3.72
C PHE A 399 -1.39 -9.24 3.93
N PHE A 400 -1.28 -10.30 4.72
CA PHE A 400 -2.38 -11.15 5.13
C PHE A 400 -2.49 -11.19 6.64
N ARG A 401 -3.70 -11.44 7.12
CA ARG A 401 -4.01 -11.66 8.53
C ARG A 401 -4.77 -12.96 8.67
N HIS A 402 -4.48 -13.72 9.70
CA HIS A 402 -5.26 -14.90 10.02
C HIS A 402 -6.72 -14.48 10.22
N HIS A 403 -7.65 -15.29 9.79
CA HIS A 403 -9.05 -14.88 9.68
C HIS A 403 -9.72 -14.55 11.03
N LEU A 404 -9.20 -15.13 12.13
CA LEU A 404 -9.62 -14.83 13.51
C LEU A 404 -9.00 -13.54 14.08
N GLU A 405 -8.01 -12.94 13.41
CA GLU A 405 -7.27 -11.81 13.95
C GLU A 405 -8.01 -10.49 13.79
N THR A 406 -8.22 -9.84 14.93
CA THR A 406 -8.86 -8.52 15.06
C THR A 406 -7.85 -7.38 15.10
N THR A 407 -6.61 -7.65 15.51
CA THR A 407 -5.53 -6.66 15.55
C THR A 407 -4.74 -6.64 14.25
N VAL A 408 -4.02 -5.55 14.00
CA VAL A 408 -3.18 -5.39 12.81
C VAL A 408 -1.70 -5.25 13.15
N GLU A 409 -1.31 -5.61 14.37
CA GLU A 409 0.07 -5.52 14.83
C GLU A 409 0.95 -6.60 14.18
N ASP A 410 2.12 -6.21 13.69
CA ASP A 410 3.09 -7.10 13.05
C ASP A 410 4.11 -7.60 14.09
N ASN A 411 3.66 -8.38 15.09
CA ASN A 411 4.57 -8.99 16.05
C ASN A 411 5.41 -10.07 15.36
N SER A 412 6.74 -9.90 15.36
CA SER A 412 7.67 -10.79 14.66
C SER A 412 7.59 -12.23 15.11
N THR A 413 7.28 -12.50 16.38
CA THR A 413 7.17 -13.87 16.93
C THR A 413 5.92 -14.61 16.43
N LEU A 414 4.91 -13.88 15.93
CA LEU A 414 3.64 -14.43 15.46
C LEU A 414 3.54 -14.45 13.92
N LYS A 415 4.63 -14.14 13.21
CA LYS A 415 4.68 -14.24 11.76
C LYS A 415 4.40 -15.68 11.32
N ASN A 416 3.65 -15.82 10.24
CA ASN A 416 3.12 -17.08 9.67
C ASN A 416 2.03 -17.77 10.50
N VAL A 417 1.76 -17.29 11.72
CA VAL A 417 0.67 -17.77 12.58
C VAL A 417 -0.51 -16.80 12.51
N THR A 418 -0.32 -15.56 12.97
CA THR A 418 -1.40 -14.55 13.02
C THR A 418 -1.35 -13.61 11.82
N TRP A 419 -0.20 -13.49 11.17
CA TRP A 419 -0.05 -12.65 9.98
C TRP A 419 1.02 -13.17 9.02
N ARG A 420 0.88 -12.81 7.74
CA ARG A 420 1.87 -13.12 6.69
C ARG A 420 2.18 -11.86 5.88
N ARG A 421 3.41 -11.77 5.39
CA ARG A 421 3.86 -10.76 4.43
C ARG A 421 4.66 -11.46 3.35
N GLU A 422 4.11 -11.47 2.15
CA GLU A 422 4.61 -12.25 1.03
C GLU A 422 5.02 -11.34 -0.13
N GLY A 423 6.04 -11.78 -0.87
CA GLY A 423 6.28 -11.31 -2.23
C GLY A 423 5.51 -12.16 -3.24
N LEU A 424 5.73 -11.92 -4.53
CA LEU A 424 5.11 -12.71 -5.61
C LEU A 424 5.32 -14.21 -5.46
N SER A 425 6.53 -14.66 -5.11
CA SER A 425 6.83 -16.09 -4.93
C SER A 425 6.01 -16.75 -3.83
N GLY A 426 5.68 -16.01 -2.76
CA GLY A 426 4.87 -16.51 -1.65
C GLY A 426 3.38 -16.68 -1.98
N LEU A 427 2.96 -16.24 -3.18
CA LEU A 427 1.61 -16.49 -3.70
C LEU A 427 1.51 -17.81 -4.48
N LYS A 428 2.63 -18.51 -4.72
CA LYS A 428 2.59 -19.81 -5.40
C LYS A 428 1.91 -20.84 -4.49
N GLY A 429 0.92 -21.55 -5.03
CA GLY A 429 0.21 -22.62 -4.34
C GLY A 429 -0.92 -22.18 -3.40
N ILE A 430 -1.12 -20.87 -3.18
CA ILE A 430 -2.25 -20.41 -2.37
C ILE A 430 -3.58 -20.64 -3.11
N LEU A 431 -4.65 -20.86 -2.35
CA LEU A 431 -5.98 -21.10 -2.91
C LEU A 431 -6.98 -20.05 -2.42
N LYS A 432 -7.59 -19.32 -3.35
CA LYS A 432 -8.68 -18.38 -3.05
C LYS A 432 -9.94 -19.13 -2.65
N VAL A 433 -10.58 -18.70 -1.56
CA VAL A 433 -11.87 -19.27 -1.11
C VAL A 433 -12.85 -18.18 -0.75
N ARG A 434 -14.15 -18.48 -0.88
CA ARG A 434 -15.23 -17.60 -0.46
C ARG A 434 -16.01 -18.22 0.68
N LEU A 435 -16.18 -17.46 1.76
CA LEU A 435 -17.03 -17.82 2.88
C LEU A 435 -18.37 -17.09 2.80
N ASN A 436 -19.44 -17.74 3.24
CA ASN A 436 -20.70 -17.07 3.55
C ASN A 436 -20.70 -16.50 4.99
N HIS A 437 -21.77 -15.80 5.37
CA HIS A 437 -21.89 -15.17 6.69
C HIS A 437 -21.97 -16.15 7.88
N LEU A 438 -22.06 -17.46 7.62
CA LEU A 438 -22.03 -18.52 8.63
C LEU A 438 -20.66 -19.19 8.73
N GLY A 439 -19.65 -18.71 7.99
CA GLY A 439 -18.33 -19.32 7.98
C GLY A 439 -18.23 -20.61 7.15
N LYS A 440 -19.18 -20.88 6.25
CA LYS A 440 -19.08 -22.03 5.35
C LYS A 440 -18.40 -21.63 4.05
N ILE A 441 -17.49 -22.48 3.55
CA ILE A 441 -16.91 -22.34 2.22
C ILE A 441 -18.01 -22.61 1.19
N ILE A 442 -18.22 -21.65 0.28
CA ILE A 442 -19.25 -21.71 -0.77
C ILE A 442 -18.66 -21.68 -2.18
N GLN A 443 -17.38 -21.31 -2.32
CA GLN A 443 -16.71 -21.23 -3.61
C GLN A 443 -15.19 -21.34 -3.43
N ILE A 444 -14.55 -22.02 -4.38
CA ILE A 444 -13.10 -22.19 -4.48
C ILE A 444 -12.64 -21.56 -5.80
N GLY A 445 -11.52 -20.83 -5.78
CA GLY A 445 -10.97 -20.14 -6.94
C GLY A 445 -11.48 -18.71 -7.12
N GLU A 446 -11.25 -18.15 -8.32
CA GLU A 446 -11.66 -16.79 -8.68
C GLU A 446 -13.18 -16.66 -8.84
N TYR A 447 -13.75 -15.52 -8.37
CA TYR A 447 -15.19 -15.27 -8.35
C TYR A 447 -15.59 -13.81 -8.58
#